data_AF-A0A917X0W6-F1
#
_entry.id   AF-A0A917X0W6-F1
#
_cell.length_a   1.000
_cell.length_b   1.000
_cell.length_c   1.000
_cell.angle_alpha   90.00
_cell.angle_beta   90.00
_cell.angle_gamma   90.00
#
_symmetry.space_group_name_H-M   'P 1'
#
loop_
_entity.id
_entity.type
_entity.pdbx_description
1 polymer ?
#
loop_
_entity_poly.entity_id
_entity_poly.type
_entity_poly.pdbx_seq_one_letter_code
_entity_poly.pdbx_strand_id
1 'polypeptide(L)'
;MTKLGELIQAMARGDWETTDALIADLDRAKWAGGLQVIGAAFAIAVNRRFGADTTPADIAQFVATARASYEEGDSLPALETEGLIRAALGEPDLADNITPDVALGAELFVLTRLLQEASLTPEQLDAFVAEAEQTAAEYM
;
A
#
# COMPACT_ATOMS: atom_id res chain seq x y z
N MET A 1 -3.96 9.22 -17.07
CA MET A 1 -3.75 8.31 -15.94
C MET A 1 -2.31 7.83 -16.02
N THR A 2 -1.57 7.85 -14.93
CA THR A 2 -0.19 7.33 -14.93
C THR A 2 -0.21 5.80 -14.81
N LYS A 3 0.91 5.14 -15.08
CA LYS A 3 1.06 3.69 -14.84
C LYS A 3 0.82 3.30 -13.37
N LEU A 4 1.07 4.23 -12.45
CA LEU A 4 0.86 4.01 -11.01
C LEU A 4 -0.63 4.06 -10.65
N GLY A 5 -1.37 4.99 -11.27
CA GLY A 5 -2.82 5.01 -11.18
C GLY A 5 -3.46 3.74 -11.76
N GLU A 6 -2.96 3.25 -12.89
CA GLU A 6 -3.37 1.97 -13.48
C GLU A 6 -3.09 0.79 -12.53
N LEU A 7 -1.93 0.77 -11.87
CA LEU A 7 -1.57 -0.25 -10.90
C LEU A 7 -2.52 -0.25 -9.69
N ILE A 8 -2.78 0.91 -9.09
CA ILE A 8 -3.70 1.05 -7.97
C ILE A 8 -5.12 0.58 -8.34
N GLN A 9 -5.57 0.91 -9.56
CA GLN A 9 -6.87 0.44 -10.04
C GLN A 9 -6.91 -1.08 -10.23
N ALA A 10 -5.86 -1.66 -10.81
CA ALA A 10 -5.76 -3.11 -11.01
C ALA A 10 -5.78 -3.87 -9.67
N MET A 11 -5.01 -3.38 -8.68
CA MET A 11 -4.99 -3.93 -7.32
C MET A 11 -6.38 -3.90 -6.68
N ALA A 12 -7.09 -2.76 -6.76
CA ALA A 12 -8.43 -2.61 -6.21
C ALA A 12 -9.45 -3.57 -6.85
N ARG A 13 -9.28 -3.88 -8.14
CA ARG A 13 -10.16 -4.78 -8.90
C ARG A 13 -9.78 -6.25 -8.76
N GLY A 14 -8.63 -6.57 -8.16
CA GLY A 14 -8.07 -7.92 -8.15
C GLY A 14 -7.68 -8.41 -9.55
N ASP A 15 -7.35 -7.49 -10.46
CA ASP A 15 -6.82 -7.81 -11.79
C ASP A 15 -5.32 -8.13 -11.67
N TRP A 16 -5.03 -9.37 -11.24
CA TRP A 16 -3.68 -9.82 -10.91
C TRP A 16 -2.77 -9.90 -12.13
N GLU A 17 -3.32 -10.27 -13.30
CA GLU A 17 -2.55 -10.29 -14.55
C GLU A 17 -2.04 -8.88 -14.91
N THR A 18 -2.90 -7.87 -14.84
CA THR A 18 -2.51 -6.48 -15.06
C THR A 18 -1.59 -5.97 -13.96
N THR A 19 -1.85 -6.32 -12.70
CA THR A 19 -1.01 -5.93 -11.54
C THR A 19 0.42 -6.44 -11.71
N ASP A 20 0.60 -7.73 -12.00
CA ASP A 20 1.92 -8.36 -12.19
C ASP A 20 2.66 -7.76 -13.39
N ALA A 21 1.95 -7.53 -14.49
CA ALA A 21 2.55 -6.93 -15.69
C ALA A 21 3.05 -5.49 -15.43
N LEU A 22 2.28 -4.69 -14.68
CA LEU A 22 2.64 -3.32 -14.32
C LEU A 22 3.80 -3.29 -13.32
N ILE A 23 3.80 -4.14 -12.29
CA ILE A 23 4.91 -4.27 -11.34
C ILE A 23 6.20 -4.63 -12.08
N ALA A 24 6.16 -5.65 -12.94
CA ALA A 24 7.34 -6.07 -13.70
C ALA A 24 7.88 -4.95 -14.61
N ASP A 25 7.02 -4.07 -15.14
CA ASP A 25 7.44 -2.91 -15.92
C ASP A 25 8.03 -1.79 -15.07
N LEU A 26 7.45 -1.52 -13.90
CA LEU A 26 7.95 -0.55 -12.93
C LEU A 26 9.30 -0.99 -12.35
N ASP A 27 9.50 -2.28 -12.09
CA ASP A 27 10.79 -2.85 -11.68
C ASP A 27 11.88 -2.61 -12.74
N ARG A 28 11.57 -2.85 -14.02
CA ARG A 28 12.51 -2.55 -15.13
C ARG A 28 12.86 -1.06 -15.19
N ALA A 29 11.91 -0.20 -14.83
CA ALA A 29 12.10 1.24 -14.74
C ALA A 29 12.69 1.70 -13.37
N LYS A 30 13.02 0.77 -12.48
CA LYS A 30 13.51 1.02 -11.11
C LYS A 30 12.60 1.95 -10.30
N TRP A 31 11.29 1.84 -10.51
CA TRP A 31 10.27 2.63 -9.79
C TRP A 31 10.50 4.15 -9.83
N ALA A 32 11.08 4.69 -10.92
CA ALA A 32 11.35 6.12 -11.04
C ALA A 32 10.07 6.96 -10.84
N GLY A 33 9.98 7.69 -9.72
CA GLY A 33 8.79 8.46 -9.31
C GLY A 33 7.60 7.63 -8.82
N GLY A 34 7.74 6.30 -8.81
CA GLY A 34 6.69 5.35 -8.43
C GLY A 34 6.55 5.13 -6.94
N LEU A 35 7.67 5.16 -6.22
CA LEU A 35 7.70 4.93 -4.78
C LEU A 35 6.87 5.96 -4.01
N GLN A 36 6.91 7.24 -4.42
CA GLN A 36 6.16 8.31 -3.77
C GLN A 36 4.65 8.13 -3.92
N VAL A 37 4.17 7.70 -5.09
CA VAL A 37 2.73 7.49 -5.33
C VAL A 37 2.22 6.29 -4.55
N ILE A 38 2.99 5.20 -4.49
CA ILE A 38 2.62 4.03 -3.68
C ILE A 38 2.62 4.37 -2.19
N GLY A 39 3.66 5.05 -1.70
CA GLY A 39 3.72 5.49 -0.29
C GLY A 39 2.58 6.44 0.07
N ALA A 40 2.22 7.38 -0.81
CA ALA A 40 1.08 8.27 -0.61
C ALA A 40 -0.25 7.49 -0.59
N ALA A 41 -0.48 6.61 -1.57
CA ALA A 41 -1.68 5.78 -1.62
C ALA A 41 -1.81 4.89 -0.37
N PHE A 42 -0.70 4.28 0.05
CA PHE A 42 -0.63 3.50 1.29
C PHE A 42 -1.00 4.34 2.51
N ALA A 43 -0.37 5.50 2.70
CA ALA A 43 -0.64 6.37 3.84
C ALA A 43 -2.10 6.84 3.87
N ILE A 44 -2.68 7.21 2.72
CA ILE A 44 -4.10 7.61 2.61
C ILE A 44 -5.00 6.43 2.97
N ALA A 45 -4.77 5.24 2.42
CA ALA A 45 -5.57 4.06 2.69
C ALA A 45 -5.52 3.65 4.17
N VAL A 46 -4.32 3.69 4.77
CA VAL A 46 -4.09 3.43 6.19
C VAL A 46 -4.87 4.43 7.06
N ASN A 47 -4.72 5.73 6.81
CA ASN A 47 -5.41 6.76 7.59
C ASN A 47 -6.96 6.69 7.44
N ARG A 48 -7.47 6.22 6.30
CA ARG A 48 -8.92 5.98 6.13
C ARG A 48 -9.42 4.77 6.88
N ARG A 49 -8.61 3.71 6.96
CA ARG A 49 -8.98 2.43 7.58
C ARG A 49 -8.84 2.45 9.10
N PHE A 50 -7.80 3.10 9.59
CA PHE A 50 -7.42 3.11 10.99
C PHE A 50 -7.76 4.48 11.58
N GLY A 51 -8.86 4.55 12.34
CA GLY A 51 -9.30 5.77 13.01
C GLY A 51 -8.50 6.09 14.27
N ALA A 52 -8.82 7.20 14.92
CA ALA A 52 -8.10 7.72 16.09
C ALA A 52 -8.06 6.76 17.30
N ASP A 53 -9.01 5.84 17.40
CA ASP A 53 -9.09 4.84 18.48
C ASP A 53 -8.35 3.53 18.16
N THR A 54 -7.67 3.44 17.02
CA THR A 54 -6.92 2.25 16.61
C THR A 54 -5.80 1.96 17.60
N THR A 55 -5.76 0.74 18.14
CA THR A 55 -4.67 0.29 19.00
C THR A 55 -3.60 -0.47 18.22
N PRO A 56 -2.38 -0.59 18.74
CA PRO A 56 -1.36 -1.46 18.15
C PRO A 56 -1.83 -2.92 18.00
N ALA A 57 -2.71 -3.40 18.89
CA ALA A 57 -3.28 -4.75 18.80
C ALA A 57 -4.20 -4.91 17.59
N ASP A 58 -4.97 -3.88 17.23
CA ASP A 58 -5.84 -3.90 16.04
C ASP A 58 -5.00 -3.97 14.76
N ILE A 59 -3.86 -3.26 14.72
CA ILE A 59 -2.91 -3.29 13.61
C ILE A 59 -2.27 -4.69 13.51
N ALA A 60 -1.78 -5.24 14.62
CA ALA A 60 -1.22 -6.59 14.66
C ALA A 60 -2.24 -7.65 14.22
N GLN A 61 -3.50 -7.52 14.63
CA GLN A 61 -4.58 -8.42 14.20
C GLN A 61 -4.84 -8.30 12.69
N PHE A 62 -4.86 -7.07 12.15
CA PHE A 62 -4.99 -6.85 10.71
C PHE A 62 -3.84 -7.51 9.94
N VAL A 63 -2.59 -7.28 10.34
CA VAL A 63 -1.41 -7.86 9.69
C VAL A 63 -1.42 -9.39 9.78
N ALA A 64 -1.75 -9.95 10.94
CA ALA A 64 -1.89 -11.40 11.12
C ALA A 64 -2.95 -12.00 10.19
N THR A 65 -4.10 -11.34 10.06
CA THR A 65 -5.19 -11.78 9.17
C THR A 65 -4.76 -11.70 7.70
N ALA A 66 -4.10 -10.61 7.31
CA ALA A 66 -3.64 -10.43 5.95
C ALA A 66 -2.57 -11.48 5.57
N ARG A 67 -1.62 -11.77 6.48
CA ARG A 67 -0.62 -12.83 6.32
C ARG A 67 -1.21 -14.22 6.15
N ALA A 68 -2.37 -14.51 6.76
CA ALA A 68 -3.04 -15.80 6.62
C ALA A 68 -3.62 -16.04 5.21
N SER A 69 -3.73 -14.99 4.40
CA SER A 69 -4.19 -15.09 3.00
C SER A 69 -3.04 -15.39 2.02
N TYR A 70 -1.80 -15.54 2.50
CA TYR A 70 -0.64 -15.90 1.70
C TYR A 70 -0.51 -17.43 1.55
N GLU A 71 -0.23 -17.93 0.35
CA GLU A 71 0.20 -19.33 0.16
C GLU A 71 1.61 -19.55 0.73
N GLU A 72 1.86 -20.73 1.29
CA GLU A 72 3.10 -21.09 2.00
C GLU A 72 4.36 -20.80 1.17
N GLY A 73 5.18 -19.83 1.58
CA GLY A 73 6.52 -19.65 1.01
C GLY A 73 7.23 -18.34 1.33
N ASP A 74 6.55 -17.20 1.17
CA ASP A 74 7.12 -15.86 1.38
C ASP A 74 6.24 -15.06 2.35
N SER A 75 6.44 -15.25 3.65
CA SER A 75 5.60 -14.55 4.62
C SER A 75 5.96 -13.06 4.63
N LEU A 76 4.99 -12.20 4.34
CA LEU A 76 5.06 -10.77 4.62
C LEU A 76 5.64 -10.54 6.04
N PRO A 77 6.73 -9.75 6.19
CA PRO A 77 7.41 -9.57 7.46
C PRO A 77 6.51 -8.75 8.40
N ALA A 78 6.04 -9.41 9.46
CA ALA A 78 4.94 -8.90 10.28
C ALA A 78 5.31 -7.60 11.01
N LEU A 79 6.47 -7.56 11.65
CA LEU A 79 6.89 -6.41 12.47
C LEU A 79 7.15 -5.19 11.60
N GLU A 80 7.77 -5.39 10.45
CA GLU A 80 8.05 -4.36 9.46
C GLU A 80 6.74 -3.82 8.88
N THR A 81 5.78 -4.70 8.57
CA THR A 81 4.45 -4.28 8.09
C THR A 81 3.68 -3.48 9.14
N GLU A 82 3.66 -3.95 10.40
CA GLU A 82 3.05 -3.21 11.51
C GLU A 82 3.74 -1.85 11.71
N GLY A 83 5.07 -1.83 11.60
CA GLY A 83 5.88 -0.61 11.67
C GLY A 83 5.52 0.42 10.60
N LEU A 84 5.36 -0.01 9.34
CA LEU A 84 4.96 0.88 8.24
C LEU A 84 3.56 1.45 8.43
N ILE A 85 2.60 0.63 8.88
CA ILE A 85 1.24 1.10 9.17
C ILE A 85 1.27 2.16 10.28
N ARG A 86 2.01 1.89 11.37
CA ARG A 86 2.14 2.83 12.49
C ARG A 86 2.91 4.09 12.11
N ALA A 87 3.92 3.97 11.24
CA ALA A 87 4.63 5.11 10.68
C ALA A 87 3.69 6.05 9.92
N ALA A 88 2.81 5.50 9.07
CA ALA A 88 1.77 6.26 8.37
C ALA A 88 0.71 6.88 9.32
N LEU A 89 0.57 6.36 10.54
CA LEU A 89 -0.33 6.87 11.59
C LEU A 89 0.36 7.84 12.57
N GLY A 90 1.61 8.24 12.31
CA GLY A 90 2.30 9.28 13.09
C GLY A 90 3.45 8.80 13.97
N GLU A 91 3.92 7.55 13.81
CA GLU A 91 5.13 7.03 14.45
C GLU A 91 6.27 6.80 13.43
N PRO A 92 6.76 7.84 12.72
CA PRO A 92 7.60 7.69 11.53
C PRO A 92 8.91 6.93 11.78
N ASP A 93 9.49 7.05 12.97
CA ASP A 93 10.75 6.40 13.37
C ASP A 93 10.69 4.85 13.28
N LEU A 94 9.48 4.27 13.25
CA LEU A 94 9.29 2.82 13.10
C LEU A 94 9.63 2.32 11.69
N ALA A 95 9.71 3.20 10.70
CA ALA A 95 10.11 2.87 9.34
C ALA A 95 11.62 2.98 9.09
N ASP A 96 12.39 3.63 9.98
CA ASP A 96 13.79 4.00 9.73
C ASP A 96 14.74 2.83 9.41
N ASN A 97 14.44 1.65 9.95
CA ASN A 97 15.28 0.45 9.79
C ASN A 97 14.73 -0.55 8.76
N ILE A 98 13.65 -0.19 8.05
CA ILE A 98 13.04 -1.05 7.04
C ILE A 98 13.70 -0.79 5.69
N THR A 99 14.18 -1.85 5.03
CA THR A 99 14.82 -1.69 3.72
C THR A 99 13.78 -1.29 2.66
N PRO A 100 14.16 -0.53 1.63
CA PRO A 100 13.22 -0.11 0.59
C PRO A 100 12.47 -1.26 -0.10
N ASP A 101 13.14 -2.40 -0.33
CA ASP A 101 12.53 -3.57 -0.95
C ASP A 101 11.45 -4.19 -0.05
N VAL A 102 11.72 -4.26 1.25
CA VAL A 102 10.75 -4.76 2.24
C VAL A 102 9.58 -3.78 2.39
N ALA A 103 9.87 -2.48 2.44
CA ALA A 103 8.86 -1.44 2.54
C ALA A 103 7.90 -1.48 1.35
N LEU A 104 8.43 -1.45 0.12
CA LEU A 104 7.62 -1.48 -1.09
C LEU A 104 6.74 -2.73 -1.18
N GLY A 105 7.31 -3.91 -0.91
CA GLY A 105 6.53 -5.16 -0.92
C GLY A 105 5.39 -5.15 0.10
N ALA A 106 5.66 -4.66 1.31
CA ALA A 106 4.65 -4.55 2.36
C ALA A 106 3.57 -3.50 2.05
N GLU A 107 3.97 -2.34 1.52
CA GLU A 107 3.05 -1.27 1.12
C GLU A 107 2.10 -1.73 0.01
N LEU A 108 2.61 -2.37 -1.06
CA LEU A 108 1.78 -2.91 -2.15
C LEU A 108 0.78 -3.94 -1.63
N PHE A 109 1.23 -4.83 -0.74
CA PHE A 109 0.38 -5.87 -0.18
C PHE A 109 -0.73 -5.28 0.69
N VAL A 110 -0.37 -4.43 1.67
CA VAL A 110 -1.35 -3.80 2.56
C VAL A 110 -2.30 -2.91 1.77
N LEU A 111 -1.79 -2.12 0.82
CA LEU A 111 -2.61 -1.26 -0.03
C LEU A 111 -3.64 -2.08 -0.82
N THR A 112 -3.23 -3.19 -1.44
CA THR A 112 -4.16 -4.11 -2.13
C THR A 112 -5.28 -4.55 -1.21
N ARG A 113 -4.92 -5.01 0.00
CA ARG A 113 -5.89 -5.49 0.97
C ARG A 113 -6.87 -4.41 1.39
N LEU A 114 -6.38 -3.20 1.68
CA LEU A 114 -7.19 -2.06 2.08
C LEU A 114 -8.15 -1.60 0.97
N LEU A 115 -7.69 -1.58 -0.28
CA LEU A 115 -8.52 -1.22 -1.43
C LEU A 115 -9.65 -2.23 -1.66
N GLN A 116 -9.35 -3.52 -1.53
CA GLN A 116 -10.35 -4.59 -1.64
C GLN A 116 -11.37 -4.53 -0.50
N GLU A 117 -10.92 -4.32 0.74
CA GLU A 117 -11.82 -4.14 1.90
C GLU A 117 -12.72 -2.91 1.74
N ALA A 118 -12.19 -1.81 1.17
CA ALA A 118 -12.95 -0.58 0.95
C ALA A 118 -14.02 -0.72 -0.15
N SER A 119 -13.84 -1.63 -1.11
CA SER A 119 -14.81 -1.91 -2.20
C SER A 119 -15.32 -0.64 -2.89
N LEU A 120 -14.38 0.25 -3.25
CA LEU A 120 -14.67 1.55 -3.85
C LEU A 120 -15.41 1.42 -5.19
N THR A 121 -16.35 2.34 -5.47
CA THR A 121 -16.91 2.47 -6.82
C THR A 121 -15.83 2.95 -7.80
N PRO A 122 -16.02 2.77 -9.12
CA PRO A 122 -15.07 3.29 -10.11
C PRO A 122 -14.74 4.78 -9.92
N GLU A 123 -15.74 5.60 -9.61
CA GLU A 123 -15.56 7.04 -9.41
C GLU A 123 -14.78 7.35 -8.11
N GLN A 124 -15.02 6.59 -7.04
CA GLN A 124 -14.28 6.73 -5.80
C GLN A 124 -12.83 6.27 -5.94
N LEU A 125 -12.59 5.23 -6.74
CA LEU A 125 -11.26 4.73 -7.03
C LEU A 125 -10.46 5.73 -7.89
N ASP A 126 -11.10 6.35 -8.88
CA ASP A 126 -10.49 7.41 -9.68
C ASP A 126 -10.11 8.62 -8.81
N ALA A 127 -11.00 9.01 -7.88
CA ALA A 127 -10.72 10.08 -6.93
C ALA A 127 -9.57 9.72 -5.98
N PHE A 128 -9.51 8.48 -5.49
CA PHE A 128 -8.41 7.99 -4.66
C PHE A 128 -7.07 8.03 -5.39
N VAL A 129 -7.03 7.59 -6.65
CA VAL A 129 -5.81 7.65 -7.48
C VAL A 129 -5.36 9.10 -7.66
N ALA A 130 -6.27 10.01 -7.99
CA ALA A 130 -5.94 11.43 -8.18
C ALA A 130 -5.37 12.05 -6.90
N GLU A 131 -5.93 11.72 -5.73
CA GLU A 131 -5.44 12.19 -4.44
C GLU A 131 -4.05 11.64 -4.10
N ALA A 132 -3.78 10.37 -4.39
CA ALA A 132 -2.46 9.77 -4.20
C ALA A 132 -1.40 10.42 -5.10
N GLU A 133 -1.72 10.64 -6.38
CA GLU A 133 -0.84 11.32 -7.33
C GLU A 133 -0.57 12.78 -6.92
N GLN A 134 -1.61 13.50 -6.49
CA GLN A 134 -1.47 14.87 -6.00
C GLN A 134 -0.60 14.93 -4.74
N THR A 135 -0.89 14.08 -3.76
CA THR A 135 -0.13 14.02 -2.51
C THR A 135 1.33 13.73 -2.81
N ALA A 136 1.64 12.74 -3.64
CA ALA A 136 3.01 12.44 -4.04
C ALA A 136 3.72 13.63 -4.71
N ALA A 137 3.02 14.41 -5.53
CA ALA A 137 3.57 15.59 -6.19
C ALA A 137 3.87 16.76 -5.22
N GLU A 138 3.15 16.86 -4.10
CA GLU A 138 3.39 17.88 -3.07
C GLU A 138 4.66 17.60 -2.24
N TYR A 139 5.10 16.34 -2.18
CA TYR A 139 6.28 15.89 -1.44
C TYR A 139 7.49 15.52 -2.33
N MET A 140 7.45 15.83 -3.63
CA MET A 140 8.57 15.70 -4.58
C MET A 140 9.31 17.02 -4.78
#